data_AF-A0A848YC40-F1
#
_entry.id   AF-A0A848YC40-F1
#
_cell.length_a   1.000
_cell.length_b   1.000
_cell.length_c   1.000
_cell.angle_alpha   90.00
_cell.angle_beta   90.00
_cell.angle_gamma   90.00
#
_symmetry.space_group_name_H-M   'P 1'
#
loop_
_entity.id
_entity.type
_entity.pdbx_description
1 polymer ?
#
loop_
_entity_poly.entity_id
_entity_poly.type
_entity_poly.pdbx_seq_one_letter_code
_entity_poly.pdbx_strand_id
1 'polypeptide(L)' 'CLMFGFLEAAAARLQGIHIPLIGEAPVQLMLALPYIMTVLLLAGFIGRANPPAAIGEPYVK' A
#
# COMPACT_ATOMS: atom_id res chain seq x y z
N CYS A 1 4.37 -6.70 10.87
CA CYS A 1 4.48 -5.57 11.84
C CYS A 1 5.77 -4.77 11.69
N LEU A 2 6.96 -5.41 11.65
CA LEU A 2 8.26 -4.71 11.56
C LEU A 2 8.37 -3.76 10.35
N MET A 3 7.93 -4.20 9.17
CA MET A 3 7.98 -3.36 7.96
C MET A 3 7.10 -2.12 8.08
N PHE A 4 5.88 -2.25 8.59
CA PHE A 4 4.98 -1.11 8.83
C PHE A 4 5.58 -0.12 9.83
N GLY A 5 6.07 -0.61 10.98
CA GLY A 5 6.71 0.24 11.99
C GLY A 5 7.97 0.94 11.49
N PHE A 6 8.76 0.28 10.61
CA PHE A 6 9.92 0.91 9.97
C PHE A 6 9.50 2.06 9.04
N LEU A 7 8.49 1.85 8.19
CA LEU A 7 7.99 2.91 7.31
C LEU A 7 7.40 4.07 8.11
N GLU A 8 6.71 3.79 9.20
CA GLU A 8 6.11 4.80 10.06
C GLU A 8 7.18 5.63 10.79
N ALA A 9 8.24 4.99 11.29
CA ALA A 9 9.38 5.70 11.87
C ALA A 9 10.14 6.57 10.84
N ALA A 10 10.31 6.06 9.61
CA ALA A 10 10.90 6.82 8.51
C ALA A 10 10.02 8.01 8.09
N ALA A 11 8.71 7.79 7.98
CA ALA A 11 7.72 8.83 7.71
C ALA A 11 7.75 9.92 8.78
N ALA A 12 7.73 9.56 10.07
CA ALA A 12 7.81 10.50 11.18
C ALA A 12 9.11 11.31 11.20
N ARG A 13 10.22 10.74 10.71
CA ARG A 13 11.49 11.48 10.59
C ARG A 13 11.51 12.49 9.46
N LEU A 14 10.77 12.22 8.39
CA LEU A 14 10.73 13.07 7.20
C LEU A 14 9.58 14.09 7.25
N GLN A 15 8.58 13.88 8.11
CA GLN A 15 7.48 14.83 8.36
C GLN A 15 8.01 16.18 8.85
N GLY A 16 7.56 17.26 8.22
CA GLY A 16 7.92 18.63 8.62
C GLY A 16 9.35 19.06 8.29
N ILE A 17 10.16 18.19 7.68
CA ILE A 17 11.45 18.61 7.11
C ILE A 17 11.17 19.53 5.92
N HIS A 18 11.76 20.72 5.98
CA HIS A 18 11.77 21.66 4.87
C HIS A 18 12.75 21.17 3.81
N ILE A 19 12.22 20.58 2.74
CA ILE A 19 13.03 20.12 1.63
C ILE A 19 13.28 21.33 0.73
N PRO A 20 14.55 21.75 0.52
CA PRO A 20 14.83 22.81 -0.43
C PRO A 20 14.32 22.35 -1.80
N LEU A 21 13.51 23.20 -2.45
CA LEU A 21 12.79 23.00 -3.74
C LEU A 21 11.29 22.63 -3.65
N ILE A 22 10.80 22.03 -2.56
CA ILE A 22 9.41 21.51 -2.49
C ILE A 22 8.61 22.13 -1.32
N GLY A 23 9.29 22.69 -0.31
CA GLY A 23 8.66 23.25 0.89
C GLY A 23 8.57 22.21 2.01
N GLU A 24 7.52 22.28 2.83
CA GLU A 24 7.30 21.30 3.89
C GLU A 24 6.93 19.93 3.32
N ALA A 25 7.57 18.87 3.83
CA ALA A 25 7.19 17.51 3.49
C ALA A 25 5.70 17.25 3.82
N PRO A 26 4.87 16.86 2.84
CA PRO A 26 3.44 16.73 3.04
C PRO A 26 3.11 15.56 3.98
N VAL A 27 2.54 15.88 5.14
CA VAL A 27 2.17 14.92 6.18
C VAL A 27 1.22 13.85 5.65
N GLN A 28 0.27 14.22 4.78
CA GLN A 28 -0.70 13.32 4.17
C GLN A 28 -0.03 12.23 3.33
N LEU A 29 1.07 12.56 2.66
CA LEU A 29 1.80 11.61 1.83
C LEU A 29 2.59 10.62 2.69
N MET A 30 3.16 11.11 3.79
CA MET A 30 3.84 10.28 4.79
C MET A 30 2.87 9.33 5.52
N LEU A 31 1.65 9.77 5.81
CA LEU A 31 0.58 8.92 6.37
C LEU A 31 0.04 7.91 5.35
N ALA A 32 0.05 8.23 4.06
CA ALA A 32 -0.41 7.33 3.00
C ALA A 32 0.61 6.25 2.62
N LEU A 33 1.90 6.50 2.87
CA LEU A 33 3.03 5.62 2.50
C LEU A 33 2.86 4.15 2.91
N PRO A 34 2.41 3.83 4.15
CA PRO A 34 2.18 2.44 4.57
C PRO A 34 1.09 1.73 3.76
N TYR A 35 0.03 2.46 3.40
CA TYR A 35 -1.09 1.93 2.61
C TYR A 35 -0.72 1.77 1.14
N ILE A 36 0.04 2.71 0.57
CA ILE A 36 0.54 2.59 -0.80
C ILE A 36 1.38 1.32 -0.93
N MET A 37 2.23 1.06 0.05
CA MET A 37 3.07 -0.13 0.07
C MET A 37 2.24 -1.43 0.18
N THR A 38 1.16 -1.48 0.96
CA THR A 38 0.29 -2.67 0.96
C THR A 38 -0.40 -2.87 -0.37
N VAL A 39 -0.92 -1.81 -1.00
CA VAL A 39 -1.52 -1.92 -2.33
C VAL A 39 -0.51 -2.43 -3.34
N LEU A 40 0.74 -1.95 -3.30
CA LEU A 40 1.81 -2.45 -4.17
C LEU A 40 2.14 -3.93 -3.89
N LEU A 41 2.15 -4.35 -2.63
CA LEU A 41 2.33 -5.75 -2.25
C LEU A 41 1.17 -6.61 -2.74
N LEU A 42 -0.07 -6.19 -2.53
CA LEU A 42 -1.23 -6.94 -3.01
C LEU A 42 -1.21 -7.02 -4.54
N ALA A 43 -1.07 -5.88 -5.23
CA ALA A 43 -1.02 -5.84 -6.69
C ALA A 43 0.16 -6.64 -7.26
N GLY A 44 1.32 -6.60 -6.60
CA GLY A 44 2.55 -7.27 -7.03
C GLY A 44 2.60 -8.76 -6.70
N PHE A 45 2.10 -9.20 -5.53
CA PHE A 45 2.20 -10.58 -5.07
C PHE A 45 0.92 -11.40 -5.27
N ILE A 46 -0.27 -10.80 -5.17
CA ILE A 46 -1.55 -11.55 -5.28
C ILE A 46 -1.91 -11.81 -6.76
N GLY A 47 -1.35 -11.03 -7.70
CA GLY A 47 -1.45 -11.32 -9.12
C GLY A 47 -2.89 -11.33 -9.68
N ARG A 48 -3.07 -11.99 -10.84
CA ARG A 48 -4.38 -12.12 -11.52
C ARG A 48 -5.32 -12.99 -10.67
N ALA A 49 -6.54 -12.51 -10.46
CA ALA A 49 -7.61 -13.34 -9.91
C ALA A 49 -7.89 -14.51 -10.87
N ASN A 50 -7.68 -15.75 -10.40
CA ASN A 50 -8.15 -16.93 -11.09
C ASN A 50 -9.67 -17.05 -10.87
N PRO A 51 -10.50 -16.93 -11.93
CA PRO A 51 -11.93 -17.09 -11.77
C PRO A 51 -12.26 -18.54 -11.35
N PRO A 52 -13.36 -18.74 -10.60
CA PRO A 52 -13.79 -20.07 -10.20
C PRO A 52 -14.15 -20.92 -11.43
N ALA A 53 -13.77 -22.20 -11.42
CA ALA A 53 -14.00 -23.11 -12.55
C ALA A 53 -15.50 -23.32 -12.86
N ALA A 54 -16.36 -23.24 -11.84
CA ALA A 54 -17.81 -23.38 -11.98
C ALA A 54 -18.52 -22.07 -12.35
N ILE A 55 -17.79 -21.03 -12.81
CA ILE A 55 -18.43 -19.79 -13.26
C ILE A 55 -19.24 -20.10 -14.52
N GLY A 56 -20.57 -20.10 -14.40
CA GLY A 56 -21.48 -20.45 -15.49
C GLY A 56 -21.92 -21.91 -15.57
N GLU A 57 -21.49 -22.78 -14.66
CA GLU A 57 -22.02 -24.15 -14.58
C GLU A 57 -23.24 -24.23 -13.66
N PRO A 58 -24.41 -24.69 -14.15
CA PRO A 58 -25.60 -24.86 -13.33
C PRO A 58 -25.37 -25.94 -12.26
N TYR A 59 -25.69 -25.62 -11.00
CA TYR A 59 -25.63 -26.59 -9.91
C TYR A 59 -26.74 -27.64 -10.07
N VAL A 60 -26.36 -28.89 -10.33
CA VAL A 60 -27.28 -30.03 -10.41
C VAL A 60 -27.43 -30.61 -9.00
N LYS A 61 -28.65 -30.57 -8.46
CA LYS A 61 -29.02 -31.09 -7.13
C LYS A 61 -29.31 -32.58 -7.17
#